data_AF-A0A349YEF3-F1
#
_entry.id   AF-A0A349YEF3-F1
#
_cell.length_a   1.000
_cell.length_b   1.000
_cell.length_c   1.000
_cell.angle_alpha   90.00
_cell.angle_beta   90.00
_cell.angle_gamma   90.00
#
_symmetry.space_group_name_H-M   'P 1'
#
loop_
_entity.id
_entity.type
_entity.pdbx_description
1 polymer ?
#
loop_
_entity_poly.entity_id
_entity_poly.type
_entity_poly.pdbx_seq_one_letter_code
_entity_poly.pdbx_strand_id
1 'polypeptide(L)'
;MKLIFYLVFALPLVVFAEPNKSAIHYEVSVGDSLKALKISVCFDHALPPILFANDGSSTFVNNIRSNTGRVLDIEVDRINIPAEESARCIFYDVLLQPRNRGEQRGGAETRLIEGRDMLTSIGDWLLRPR
;
A
#
# COMPACT_ATOMS: atom_id res chain seq x y z
N MET A 1 25.21 -63.25 22.46
CA MET A 1 25.29 -62.08 21.55
C MET A 1 24.08 -61.20 21.82
N LYS A 2 24.27 -60.00 22.41
CA LYS A 2 23.18 -59.05 22.71
C LYS A 2 23.08 -58.06 21.54
N LEU A 3 21.96 -58.08 20.80
CA LEU A 3 21.63 -57.03 19.85
C LEU A 3 20.99 -55.86 20.62
N ILE A 4 21.65 -54.70 20.59
CA ILE A 4 21.13 -53.44 21.11
C ILE A 4 20.38 -52.77 19.96
N PHE A 5 19.05 -52.72 20.05
CA PHE A 5 18.20 -51.94 19.16
C PHE A 5 18.28 -50.47 19.57
N TYR A 6 18.99 -49.66 18.78
CA TYR A 6 18.95 -48.20 18.91
C TYR A 6 17.69 -47.67 18.22
N LEU A 7 16.67 -47.38 19.02
CA LEU A 7 15.46 -46.69 18.55
C LEU A 7 15.78 -45.20 18.45
N VAL A 8 16.21 -44.75 17.26
CA VAL A 8 16.42 -43.32 16.98
C VAL A 8 15.05 -42.68 16.75
N PHE A 9 14.57 -41.97 17.76
CA PHE A 9 13.42 -41.06 17.67
C PHE A 9 13.73 -39.96 16.64
N ALA A 10 13.19 -40.07 15.44
CA ALA A 10 13.13 -38.96 14.49
C ALA A 10 11.93 -38.09 14.85
N LEU A 11 12.14 -37.03 15.65
CA LEU A 11 11.18 -35.94 15.73
C LEU A 11 11.22 -35.16 14.40
N PRO A 12 10.10 -35.01 13.68
CA PRO A 12 10.07 -34.07 12.57
C PRO A 12 10.07 -32.67 13.18
N LEU A 13 11.18 -31.95 13.03
CA LEU A 13 11.22 -30.49 13.18
C LEU A 13 10.33 -29.90 12.09
N VAL A 14 9.04 -29.80 12.36
CA VAL A 14 8.13 -28.97 11.58
C VAL A 14 8.46 -27.53 11.96
N VAL A 15 9.45 -26.96 11.27
CA VAL A 15 9.66 -25.52 11.26
C VAL A 15 8.47 -24.95 10.49
N PHE A 16 7.46 -24.49 11.23
CA PHE A 16 6.47 -23.58 10.70
C PHE A 16 7.22 -22.30 10.33
N ALA A 17 7.62 -22.19 9.07
CA ALA A 17 7.97 -20.89 8.51
C ALA A 17 6.71 -20.05 8.63
N GLU A 18 6.71 -19.07 9.54
CA GLU A 18 5.69 -18.04 9.55
C GLU A 18 5.64 -17.46 8.12
N PRO A 19 4.44 -17.30 7.53
CA PRO A 19 4.35 -16.68 6.22
C PRO A 19 5.00 -15.31 6.36
N ASN A 20 6.13 -15.15 5.68
CA ASN A 20 6.91 -13.92 5.65
C ASN A 20 5.99 -12.85 5.06
N LYS A 21 5.23 -12.16 5.91
CA LYS A 21 4.48 -10.97 5.51
C LYS A 21 5.55 -9.99 5.06
N SER A 22 5.71 -9.86 3.74
CA SER A 22 6.66 -8.92 3.15
C SER A 22 6.52 -7.60 3.88
N ALA A 23 7.61 -7.07 4.44
CA ALA A 23 7.54 -5.76 5.02
C ALA A 23 7.17 -4.77 3.91
N ILE A 24 6.31 -3.82 4.27
CA ILE A 24 5.81 -2.79 3.37
C ILE A 24 6.20 -1.46 4.00
N HIS A 25 6.87 -0.64 3.21
CA HIS A 25 7.40 0.64 3.63
C HIS A 25 6.64 1.75 2.91
N TYR A 26 6.03 2.63 3.70
CA TYR A 26 5.33 3.81 3.19
C TYR A 26 6.15 5.06 3.51
N GLU A 27 6.42 5.86 2.50
CA GLU A 27 6.91 7.23 2.66
C GLU A 27 5.83 8.18 2.18
N VAL A 28 5.47 9.15 3.03
CA VAL A 28 4.48 10.18 2.73
C VAL A 28 5.15 11.52 2.89
N SER A 29 5.17 12.30 1.82
CA SER A 29 5.69 13.67 1.84
C SER A 29 4.64 14.64 1.32
N VAL A 30 4.66 15.87 1.82
CA VAL A 30 3.80 16.93 1.30
C VAL A 30 4.52 17.55 0.09
N GLY A 31 3.84 17.64 -1.05
CA GLY A 31 4.40 18.29 -2.23
C GLY A 31 4.59 19.79 -2.03
N ASP A 32 5.54 20.39 -2.75
CA ASP A 32 5.96 21.80 -2.58
C ASP A 32 4.81 22.81 -2.73
N SER A 33 3.80 22.47 -3.55
CA SER A 33 2.63 23.33 -3.77
C SER A 33 1.55 23.19 -2.70
N LEU A 34 1.70 22.27 -1.74
CA LEU A 34 0.71 21.88 -0.73
C LEU A 34 -0.62 21.37 -1.32
N LYS A 35 -0.67 21.09 -2.62
CA LYS A 35 -1.87 20.60 -3.32
C LYS A 35 -1.97 19.07 -3.36
N ALA A 36 -0.92 18.36 -2.95
CA ALA A 36 -0.91 16.92 -2.98
C ALA A 36 0.04 16.34 -1.92
N LEU A 37 -0.28 15.14 -1.43
CA LEU A 37 0.68 14.25 -0.80
C LEU A 37 1.33 13.40 -1.88
N LYS A 38 2.64 13.21 -1.81
CA LYS A 38 3.39 12.27 -2.64
C LYS A 38 3.66 11.04 -1.80
N ILE A 39 3.26 9.87 -2.30
CA ILE A 39 3.37 8.62 -1.56
C ILE A 39 4.26 7.65 -2.34
N SER A 40 5.16 7.00 -1.61
CA SER A 40 5.91 5.84 -2.07
C SER A 40 5.55 4.63 -1.24
N VAL A 41 5.28 3.52 -1.89
CA VAL A 41 5.01 2.22 -1.26
C VAL A 41 6.00 1.22 -1.81
N CYS A 42 6.94 0.80 -0.98
CA CYS A 42 7.99 -0.15 -1.34
C CYS A 42 7.79 -1.48 -0.61
N PHE A 43 8.11 -2.56 -1.31
CA PHE A 43 8.02 -3.92 -0.81
C PHE A 43 9.41 -4.55 -0.81
N ASP A 44 9.75 -5.25 0.27
CA ASP A 44 11.01 -6.00 0.34
C ASP A 44 11.08 -7.11 -0.73
N HIS A 45 9.92 -7.70 -1.03
CA HIS A 45 9.74 -8.76 -2.02
C HIS A 45 9.09 -8.23 -3.30
N ALA A 46 8.73 -9.14 -4.21
CA ALA A 46 8.00 -8.77 -5.42
C ALA A 46 6.69 -8.06 -5.04
N LEU A 47 6.24 -7.13 -5.89
CA LEU A 47 4.95 -6.49 -5.70
C LEU A 47 3.83 -7.54 -5.64
N PRO A 48 2.82 -7.35 -4.77
CA PRO A 48 1.63 -8.17 -4.82
C PRO A 48 0.93 -7.95 -6.17
N PRO A 49 0.19 -8.94 -6.71
CA PRO A 49 -0.48 -8.79 -8.00
C PRO A 49 -1.61 -7.74 -7.97
N ILE A 50 -2.11 -7.41 -6.77
CA ILE A 50 -3.19 -6.44 -6.59
C ILE A 50 -2.88 -5.59 -5.36
N LEU A 51 -3.04 -4.27 -5.51
CA LEU A 51 -3.18 -3.33 -4.40
C LEU A 51 -4.62 -2.87 -4.32
N PHE A 52 -5.14 -2.79 -3.10
CA PHE A 52 -6.48 -2.32 -2.80
C PHE A 52 -6.43 -0.89 -2.31
N ALA A 53 -7.36 -0.10 -2.80
CA ALA A 53 -7.73 1.22 -2.33
C ALA A 53 -9.10 1.13 -1.63
N ASN A 54 -9.53 2.18 -0.97
CA ASN A 54 -10.90 2.24 -0.44
C ASN A 54 -11.88 2.64 -1.54
N ASP A 55 -13.17 2.39 -1.30
CA ASP A 55 -14.24 2.85 -2.18
C ASP A 55 -14.16 4.38 -2.33
N GLY A 56 -13.87 4.84 -3.55
CA GLY A 56 -13.73 6.26 -3.89
C GLY A 56 -12.30 6.78 -4.04
N SER A 57 -11.27 5.99 -3.71
CA SER A 57 -9.86 6.43 -3.84
C SER A 57 -9.47 6.85 -5.26
N SER A 58 -10.11 6.29 -6.29
CA SER A 58 -9.95 6.68 -7.70
C SER A 58 -10.18 8.17 -7.99
N THR A 59 -10.87 8.88 -7.10
CA THR A 59 -11.17 10.30 -7.26
C THR A 59 -10.03 11.21 -6.77
N PHE A 60 -9.13 10.70 -5.91
CA PHE A 60 -8.10 11.51 -5.25
C PHE A 60 -6.68 11.01 -5.51
N VAL A 61 -6.53 9.71 -5.78
CA VAL A 61 -5.26 9.07 -6.13
C VAL A 61 -5.00 9.27 -7.62
N ASN A 62 -3.83 9.81 -7.98
CA ASN A 62 -3.43 10.01 -9.36
C ASN A 62 -1.96 9.65 -9.60
N ASN A 63 -1.53 9.74 -10.86
CA ASN A 63 -0.12 9.58 -11.28
C ASN A 63 0.52 8.28 -10.78
N ILE A 64 -0.27 7.21 -10.72
CA ILE A 64 0.17 5.93 -10.18
C ILE A 64 1.18 5.33 -11.15
N ARG A 65 2.37 5.04 -10.65
CA ARG A 65 3.47 4.52 -11.46
C ARG A 65 4.40 3.67 -10.63
N SER A 66 5.02 2.71 -11.27
CA SER A 66 6.07 1.91 -10.65
C SER A 66 7.43 2.61 -10.74
N ASN A 67 8.43 2.13 -9.99
CA ASN A 67 9.79 2.66 -10.06
C ASN A 67 10.52 2.37 -11.37
N THR A 68 9.96 1.52 -12.24
CA THR A 68 10.42 1.36 -13.62
C THR A 68 9.86 2.44 -14.56
N GLY A 69 8.94 3.27 -14.06
CA GLY A 69 8.29 4.35 -14.82
C GLY A 69 6.98 3.93 -15.51
N ARG A 70 6.56 2.66 -15.37
CA ARG A 70 5.30 2.18 -15.92
C ARG A 70 4.13 2.85 -15.20
N VAL A 71 3.20 3.43 -15.97
CA VAL A 71 1.94 3.95 -15.45
C VAL A 71 1.00 2.79 -15.15
N LEU A 72 0.32 2.85 -14.00
CA LEU A 72 -0.64 1.85 -13.54
C LEU A 72 -2.03 2.49 -13.44
N ASP A 73 -3.05 1.73 -13.79
CA ASP A 73 -4.43 2.21 -13.73
C ASP A 73 -5.12 1.77 -12.43
N ILE A 74 -5.96 2.66 -11.88
CA ILE A 74 -6.92 2.31 -10.82
C ILE A 74 -8.22 1.85 -11.47
N GLU A 75 -8.65 0.65 -11.11
CA GLU A 75 -9.97 0.11 -11.40
C GLU A 75 -10.84 0.19 -10.14
N VAL A 76 -11.64 1.26 -10.01
CA VAL A 76 -12.56 1.50 -8.87
C VAL A 76 -11.86 1.55 -7.50
N ASP A 77 -11.53 0.38 -6.96
CA ASP A 77 -10.99 0.10 -5.63
C ASP A 77 -9.66 -0.67 -5.67
N ARG A 78 -9.09 -0.92 -6.85
CA ARG A 78 -7.89 -1.75 -6.97
C ARG A 78 -6.95 -1.30 -8.08
N ILE A 79 -5.70 -1.74 -7.95
CA ILE A 79 -4.66 -1.62 -8.98
C ILE A 79 -4.18 -3.02 -9.29
N ASN A 80 -4.33 -3.42 -10.54
CA ASN A 80 -3.79 -4.68 -11.03
C ASN A 80 -2.32 -4.46 -11.42
N ILE A 81 -1.43 -5.22 -10.80
CA ILE A 81 0.00 -5.19 -11.09
C ILE A 81 0.31 -6.31 -12.08
N PRO A 82 0.79 -5.98 -13.29
CA PRO A 82 1.07 -6.97 -14.33
C PRO A 82 2.13 -7.99 -13.88
N ALA A 83 1.99 -9.24 -14.28
CA ALA A 83 2.88 -10.32 -13.84
C ALA A 83 4.35 -10.13 -14.28
N GLU A 84 4.56 -9.41 -15.37
CA GLU A 84 5.88 -9.03 -15.87
C GLU A 84 6.49 -7.80 -15.16
N GLU A 85 5.76 -7.17 -14.24
CA GLU A 85 6.29 -6.04 -13.46
C GLU A 85 7.38 -6.52 -12.50
N SER A 86 8.56 -5.89 -12.60
CA SER A 86 9.74 -6.21 -11.78
C SER A 86 10.04 -5.12 -10.75
N ALA A 87 9.24 -4.05 -10.76
CA ALA A 87 9.28 -3.00 -9.77
C ALA A 87 9.17 -3.53 -8.33
N ARG A 88 9.69 -2.72 -7.42
CA ARG A 88 9.58 -2.94 -5.96
C ARG A 88 8.82 -1.84 -5.26
N CYS A 89 8.65 -0.70 -5.94
CA CYS A 89 7.97 0.45 -5.39
C CYS A 89 6.91 0.98 -6.34
N ILE A 90 5.79 1.40 -5.78
CA ILE A 90 4.74 2.16 -6.44
C ILE A 90 4.76 3.59 -5.88
N PHE A 91 4.60 4.55 -6.78
CA PHE A 91 4.47 5.96 -6.48
C PHE A 91 3.10 6.43 -6.94
N TYR A 92 2.48 7.31 -6.16
CA TYR A 92 1.24 7.97 -6.53
C TYR A 92 1.10 9.29 -5.76
N ASP A 93 0.28 10.20 -6.28
CA ASP A 93 -0.07 11.41 -5.54
C ASP A 93 -1.52 11.34 -5.06
N VAL A 94 -1.78 12.00 -3.92
CA VAL A 94 -3.11 12.17 -3.34
C VAL A 94 -3.44 13.65 -3.35
N LEU A 95 -4.45 14.01 -4.13
CA LEU A 95 -4.87 15.41 -4.29
C LEU A 95 -5.49 15.95 -3.01
N LEU A 96 -4.88 17.01 -2.48
CA LEU A 96 -5.38 17.80 -1.35
C LEU A 96 -6.22 18.95 -1.92
N GLN A 97 -7.48 18.68 -2.25
CA GLN A 97 -8.41 19.74 -2.69
C GLN A 97 -9.46 20.01 -1.61
N PRO A 98 -9.57 21.25 -1.09
CA PRO A 98 -10.71 21.65 -0.29
C PRO A 98 -11.96 21.77 -1.18
N ARG A 99 -13.09 21.23 -0.74
CA ARG A 99 -14.38 21.38 -1.43
C ARG A 99 -15.00 22.72 -1.01
N ASN A 100 -15.38 23.56 -1.98
CA ASN A 100 -15.82 24.94 -1.72
C ASN A 100 -17.31 25.11 -1.32
N ARG A 101 -18.16 24.05 -1.30
CA ARG A 101 -19.58 24.13 -0.88
C ARG A 101 -20.16 22.78 -0.39
N GLY A 102 -21.15 22.85 0.51
CA GLY A 102 -21.88 21.73 1.12
C GLY A 102 -21.22 21.23 2.41
N GLU A 103 -21.95 20.46 3.24
CA GLU A 103 -21.30 19.66 4.28
C GLU A 103 -20.15 18.89 3.63
N GLN A 104 -18.92 19.19 4.07
CA GLN A 104 -17.72 18.47 3.63
C GLN A 104 -17.83 17.04 4.13
N ARG A 105 -18.39 16.17 3.30
CA ARG A 105 -18.13 14.73 3.37
C ARG A 105 -16.88 14.52 2.54
N GLY A 106 -15.75 14.41 3.24
CA GLY A 106 -14.45 14.33 2.61
C GLY A 106 -14.41 13.18 1.62
N GLY A 107 -13.84 13.44 0.45
CA GLY A 107 -12.92 12.42 -0.05
C GLY A 107 -11.84 12.26 1.01
N ALA A 108 -11.64 11.03 1.47
CA ALA A 108 -10.72 10.74 2.55
C ALA A 108 -10.72 11.72 3.74
N GLU A 109 -11.90 12.08 4.24
CA GLU A 109 -12.13 12.95 5.41
C GLU A 109 -11.15 14.12 5.57
N THR A 110 -10.75 14.78 4.48
CA THR A 110 -9.78 15.87 4.58
C THR A 110 -10.47 17.15 5.02
N ARG A 111 -10.37 17.51 6.31
CA ARG A 111 -10.94 18.73 6.88
C ARG A 111 -9.86 19.79 7.09
N LEU A 112 -10.19 21.03 6.73
CA LEU A 112 -9.39 22.19 7.14
C LEU A 112 -9.68 22.51 8.61
N ILE A 113 -8.62 22.65 9.39
CA ILE A 113 -8.66 23.06 10.79
C ILE A 113 -8.02 24.45 10.86
N GLU A 114 -8.75 25.42 11.41
CA GLU A 114 -8.28 26.80 11.62
C GLU A 114 -7.76 27.50 10.34
N GLY A 115 -8.19 27.05 9.15
CA GLY A 115 -7.81 27.64 7.87
C GLY A 115 -6.33 27.44 7.47
N ARG A 116 -5.56 26.65 8.22
CA ARG A 116 -4.14 26.37 7.96
C ARG A 116 -3.78 24.89 8.00
N ASP A 117 -4.44 24.11 8.85
CA ASP A 117 -4.10 22.72 9.10
C ASP A 117 -5.05 21.82 8.32
N MET A 118 -4.56 20.67 7.87
CA MET A 118 -5.39 19.66 7.21
C MET A 118 -5.31 18.35 7.99
N LEU A 119 -6.48 17.80 8.31
CA LEU A 119 -6.61 16.46 8.86
C LEU A 119 -7.21 15.58 7.78
N THR A 120 -6.57 14.48 7.40
CA THR A 120 -7.03 13.51 6.39
C THR A 120 -7.04 12.09 6.96
N SER A 121 -7.93 11.23 6.45
CA SER A 121 -7.97 9.81 6.80
C SER A 121 -7.08 9.01 5.85
N ILE A 122 -6.05 8.37 6.40
CA ILE A 122 -5.09 7.55 5.63
C ILE A 122 -5.81 6.39 4.93
N GLY A 123 -6.81 5.78 5.59
CA GLY A 123 -7.49 4.59 5.09
C GLY A 123 -8.21 4.79 3.75
N ASP A 124 -8.45 6.02 3.35
CA ASP A 124 -9.26 6.37 2.18
C ASP A 124 -8.43 6.65 0.92
N TRP A 125 -7.11 6.80 1.04
CA TRP A 125 -6.20 6.98 -0.09
C TRP A 125 -4.98 6.07 -0.05
N LEU A 126 -4.76 5.33 1.04
CA LEU A 126 -3.63 4.41 1.16
C LEU A 126 -3.87 3.15 0.34
N LEU A 127 -2.96 2.86 -0.59
CA LEU A 127 -2.95 1.62 -1.35
C LEU A 127 -2.29 0.52 -0.53
N ARG A 128 -2.94 -0.63 -0.36
CA ARG A 128 -2.47 -1.72 0.50
C ARG A 128 -2.73 -3.11 -0.11
N PRO A 129 -1.87 -4.11 0.15
CA PRO A 129 -2.25 -5.50 -0.09
C PRO A 129 -3.39 -5.93 0.85
N ARG A 130 -4.03 -7.06 0.51
CA ARG A 130 -5.11 -7.67 1.30
C ARG A 130 -4.60 -8.40 2.53
#